data_AF-A0A091FUC3-F1
#
_entry.id   AF-A0A091FUC3-F1
#
_cell.length_a   1.000
_cell.length_b   1.000
_cell.length_c   1.000
_cell.angle_alpha   90.00
_cell.angle_beta   90.00
_cell.angle_gamma   90.00
#
_symmetry.space_group_name_H-M   'P 1'
#
loop_
_entity.id
_entity.type
_entity.pdbx_description
1 polymer ?
#
loop_
_entity_poly.entity_id
_entity_poly.type
_entity_poly.pdbx_seq_one_letter_code
_entity_poly.pdbx_strand_id
1 'polypeptide(L)'
;AGSAGLDLATSHTVTLLDSTVHLLSTDISGPLPPATQALLLGRSSTTLTGLFVLPGVVDSDNIDEIKIMAWTPFPPCMVPKGCHRAQLVLFPKGADTPDSHQHSQRKGGFGSTGDPQILWVQPISQKRPLCQCTLIHGKQQIVLSGIIDTGADVTVIS
;
A
#
# COMPACT_ATOMS: atom_id res chain seq x y z
N ALA A 1 -8.49 9.23 31.68
CA ALA A 1 -7.62 8.86 30.54
C ALA A 1 -7.87 7.39 30.23
N GLY A 2 -8.12 7.02 28.98
CA GLY A 2 -8.45 5.64 28.58
C GLY A 2 -8.28 5.40 27.08
N SER A 3 -7.47 6.22 26.40
CA SER A 3 -7.16 6.00 24.98
C SER A 3 -6.20 4.81 24.86
N ALA A 4 -6.53 3.87 23.97
CA ALA A 4 -5.69 2.71 23.70
C ALA A 4 -4.58 3.00 22.67
N GLY A 5 -4.73 4.04 21.84
CA GLY A 5 -3.83 4.35 20.73
C GLY A 5 -3.13 5.69 20.86
N LEU A 6 -1.93 5.77 20.28
CA LEU A 6 -1.17 6.99 20.02
C LEU A 6 -1.54 7.53 18.63
N ASP A 7 -2.11 8.72 18.54
CA ASP A 7 -2.53 9.31 17.28
C ASP A 7 -1.34 9.66 16.36
N LEU A 8 -1.40 9.25 15.09
CA LEU A 8 -0.44 9.58 14.05
C LEU A 8 -1.01 10.64 13.10
N ALA A 9 -0.24 11.70 12.91
CA ALA A 9 -0.57 12.79 11.99
C ALA A 9 0.23 12.67 10.69
N THR A 10 -0.35 13.15 9.59
CA THR A 10 0.36 13.33 8.32
C THR A 10 1.37 14.47 8.41
N SER A 11 2.58 14.30 7.88
CA SER A 11 3.59 15.36 7.89
C SER A 11 3.38 16.44 6.83
N HIS A 12 2.62 16.13 5.77
CA HIS A 12 2.34 17.01 4.64
C HIS A 12 0.91 16.86 4.16
N THR A 13 0.40 17.86 3.42
CA THR A 13 -0.90 17.76 2.75
C THR A 13 -0.76 16.88 1.51
N VAL A 14 -1.63 15.87 1.38
CA VAL A 14 -1.64 14.93 0.25
C VAL A 14 -3.04 14.89 -0.36
N THR A 15 -3.14 14.67 -1.67
CA THR A 15 -4.41 14.39 -2.34
C THR A 15 -4.33 13.03 -3.03
N LEU A 16 -5.17 12.11 -2.60
CA LEU A 16 -5.31 10.78 -3.21
C LEU A 16 -6.19 10.94 -4.45
N LEU A 17 -5.61 10.77 -5.63
CA LEU A 17 -6.28 11.00 -6.92
C LEU A 17 -6.91 9.75 -7.53
N ASP A 18 -6.63 8.59 -6.96
CA ASP A 18 -7.14 7.30 -7.40
C ASP A 18 -7.52 6.42 -6.19
N SER A 19 -8.02 5.22 -6.48
CA SER A 19 -8.39 4.21 -5.48
C SER A 19 -7.29 3.16 -5.27
N THR A 20 -6.02 3.52 -5.48
CA THR A 20 -4.88 2.68 -5.05
C THR A 20 -4.51 2.99 -3.60
N VAL A 21 -3.59 2.20 -3.03
CA VAL A 21 -3.08 2.44 -1.67
C VAL A 21 -1.95 3.45 -1.74
N HIS A 22 -2.08 4.51 -0.95
CA HIS A 22 -1.10 5.59 -0.83
C HIS A 22 -0.37 5.50 0.51
N LEU A 23 0.95 5.64 0.50
CA LEU A 23 1.74 5.75 1.73
C LEU A 23 1.88 7.21 2.14
N LEU A 24 1.22 7.61 3.22
CA LEU A 24 1.31 8.96 3.76
C LEU A 24 2.40 9.03 4.83
N SER A 25 3.32 9.97 4.67
CA SER A 25 4.39 10.22 5.65
C SER A 25 3.85 10.82 6.95
N THR A 26 4.50 10.44 8.05
CA THR A 26 4.23 10.94 9.41
C THR A 26 5.43 11.68 10.01
N ASP A 27 6.61 11.56 9.40
CA ASP A 27 7.92 11.98 9.93
C ASP A 27 8.27 11.34 11.29
N ILE A 28 7.54 10.28 11.68
CA ILE A 28 7.79 9.51 12.91
C ILE A 28 8.49 8.22 12.50
N SER A 29 9.69 8.01 13.02
CA SER A 29 10.48 6.80 12.78
C SER A 29 10.60 5.98 14.05
N GLY A 30 10.85 4.68 13.89
CA GLY A 30 11.15 3.82 15.02
C GLY A 30 12.58 4.03 15.57
N PRO A 31 13.05 3.13 16.46
CA PRO A 31 12.38 1.91 16.91
C PRO A 31 11.20 2.17 17.86
N LEU A 32 10.35 1.16 18.05
CA LEU A 32 9.30 1.23 19.06
C LEU A 32 9.91 1.22 20.48
N PRO A 33 9.16 1.67 21.51
CA PRO A 33 9.60 1.53 22.89
C PRO A 33 10.02 0.08 23.23
N PRO A 34 11.02 -0.12 24.10
CA PRO A 34 11.49 -1.46 24.45
C PRO A 34 10.36 -2.38 24.93
N ALA A 35 10.46 -3.66 24.56
CA ALA A 35 9.47 -4.69 24.89
C ALA A 35 8.03 -4.39 24.43
N THR A 36 7.87 -3.61 23.36
CA THR A 36 6.56 -3.36 22.74
C THR A 36 6.50 -3.83 21.29
N GLN A 37 5.28 -4.11 20.83
CA GLN A 37 4.91 -4.28 19.43
C GLN A 37 3.77 -3.29 19.13
N ALA A 38 3.60 -2.89 17.88
CA ALA A 38 2.52 -1.96 17.52
C ALA A 38 1.71 -2.41 16.30
N LEU A 39 0.42 -2.10 16.36
CA LEU A 39 -0.48 -2.14 15.21
C LEU A 39 -0.79 -0.71 14.77
N LEU A 40 -0.55 -0.42 13.50
CA LEU A 40 -1.08 0.74 12.82
C LEU A 40 -2.55 0.48 12.47
N LEU A 41 -3.46 1.32 12.96
CA LEU A 41 -4.89 1.23 12.70
C LEU A 41 -5.48 2.58 12.32
N GLY A 42 -6.55 2.55 11.52
CA GLY A 42 -7.37 3.73 11.27
C GLY A 42 -8.15 4.17 12.50
N ARG A 43 -8.40 5.48 12.60
CA ARG A 43 -9.35 6.01 13.58
C ARG A 43 -10.77 5.89 13.04
N SER A 44 -11.75 5.65 13.91
CA SER A 44 -13.17 5.57 13.51
C SER A 44 -13.63 6.84 12.77
N SER A 45 -13.20 8.02 13.23
CA SER A 45 -13.45 9.31 12.58
C SER A 45 -12.88 9.39 11.17
N THR A 46 -11.78 8.69 10.89
CA THR A 46 -11.16 8.67 9.57
C THR A 46 -11.97 7.84 8.60
N THR A 47 -12.37 6.64 9.02
CA THR A 47 -13.27 5.76 8.25
C THR A 47 -14.59 6.45 7.91
N LEU A 48 -15.19 7.18 8.86
CA LEU A 48 -16.43 7.93 8.62
C LEU A 48 -16.29 9.02 7.54
N THR A 49 -15.08 9.55 7.32
CA THR A 49 -14.83 10.53 6.25
C THR A 49 -14.54 9.90 4.88
N GLY A 50 -14.66 8.58 4.75
CA GLY A 50 -14.39 7.86 3.49
C GLY A 50 -12.91 7.64 3.19
N LEU A 51 -12.03 7.88 4.17
CA LEU A 51 -10.62 7.52 4.12
C LEU A 51 -10.40 6.29 5.01
N PHE A 52 -9.79 5.26 4.46
CA PHE A 52 -9.51 4.02 5.16
C PHE A 52 -8.01 3.90 5.37
N VAL A 53 -7.61 3.57 6.60
CA VAL A 53 -6.23 3.19 6.89
C VAL A 53 -6.19 1.67 6.93
N LEU A 54 -5.37 1.08 6.07
CA LEU A 54 -5.17 -0.37 6.07
C LEU A 54 -4.32 -0.75 7.29
N PRO A 55 -4.71 -1.80 8.04
CA PRO A 55 -3.93 -2.27 9.17
C PRO A 55 -2.51 -2.65 8.78
N GLY A 56 -1.54 -2.36 9.65
CA GLY A 56 -0.15 -2.76 9.46
C GLY A 56 0.50 -3.14 10.79
N VAL A 57 1.38 -4.15 10.74
CA VAL A 57 2.27 -4.45 11.87
C VAL A 57 3.49 -3.54 11.77
N VAL A 58 3.85 -2.91 12.89
CA VAL A 58 5.11 -2.17 13.00
C VAL A 58 6.07 -3.01 13.83
N ASP A 59 7.12 -3.49 13.18
CA ASP A 59 8.17 -4.26 13.83
C ASP A 59 8.93 -3.38 14.84
N SER A 60 9.23 -3.95 16.01
CA SER A 60 9.81 -3.21 17.15
C SER A 60 11.21 -2.66 16.89
N ASP A 61 11.98 -3.36 16.06
CA ASP A 61 13.36 -3.07 15.70
C ASP A 61 13.49 -2.27 14.39
N ASN A 62 12.37 -1.93 13.74
CA ASN A 62 12.38 -1.13 12.52
C ASN A 62 12.73 0.33 12.84
N ILE A 63 13.75 0.86 12.17
CA ILE A 63 14.21 2.25 12.33
C ILE A 63 13.67 3.20 11.26
N ASP A 64 12.97 2.67 10.27
CA ASP A 64 12.40 3.47 9.20
C ASP A 64 11.17 4.24 9.67
N GLU A 65 10.72 5.16 8.82
CA GLU A 65 9.51 5.93 9.03
C GLU A 65 8.27 5.03 9.07
N ILE A 66 7.42 5.25 10.07
CA ILE A 66 6.09 4.65 10.16
C ILE A 66 5.15 5.41 9.21
N LYS A 67 4.79 4.80 8.08
CA LYS A 67 3.88 5.40 7.11
C LYS A 67 2.45 4.95 7.32
N ILE A 68 1.49 5.82 6.99
CA ILE A 68 0.07 5.49 6.98
C ILE A 68 -0.30 4.90 5.62
N MET A 69 -0.72 3.64 5.59
CA MET A 69 -1.29 3.03 4.38
C MET A 69 -2.74 3.49 4.21
N ALA A 70 -2.97 4.47 3.36
CA ALA A 70 -4.26 5.10 3.17
C ALA A 70 -4.90 4.68 1.84
N TRP A 71 -6.22 4.48 1.85
CA TRP A 71 -7.01 4.13 0.68
C TRP A 71 -8.36 4.85 0.73
N THR A 72 -8.91 5.20 -0.42
CA THR A 72 -10.27 5.74 -0.51
C THR A 72 -11.01 5.18 -1.74
N PRO A 73 -12.29 4.78 -1.60
CA PRO A 73 -13.12 4.44 -2.74
C PRO A 73 -13.65 5.66 -3.51
N PHE A 74 -13.45 6.89 -2.99
CA PHE A 74 -14.04 8.11 -3.55
C PHE A 74 -12.99 9.22 -3.80
N PRO A 75 -12.04 9.03 -4.74
CA PRO A 75 -11.12 10.09 -5.12
C PRO A 75 -11.83 11.26 -5.87
N PRO A 76 -11.33 12.51 -5.79
CA PRO A 76 -10.13 12.91 -5.05
C PRO A 76 -10.39 13.07 -3.54
N CYS A 77 -9.47 12.60 -2.70
CA CYS A 77 -9.53 12.76 -1.25
C CYS A 77 -8.32 13.56 -0.75
N MET A 78 -8.55 14.76 -0.23
CA MET A 78 -7.50 15.60 0.35
C MET A 78 -7.32 15.30 1.84
N VAL A 79 -6.08 15.03 2.24
CA VAL A 79 -5.67 14.84 3.62
C VAL A 79 -4.75 16.01 4.00
N PRO A 80 -5.22 16.99 4.79
CA PRO A 80 -4.39 18.11 5.23
C PRO A 80 -3.22 17.64 6.10
N LYS A 81 -2.11 18.39 6.07
CA LYS A 81 -1.00 18.27 7.02
C LYS A 81 -1.50 18.34 8.47
N GLY A 82 -0.88 17.55 9.35
CA GLY A 82 -1.15 17.56 10.79
C GLY A 82 -2.45 16.85 11.17
N CYS A 83 -3.13 16.19 10.23
CA CYS A 83 -4.40 15.55 10.50
C CYS A 83 -4.18 14.16 11.09
N HIS A 84 -4.70 13.92 12.30
CA HIS A 84 -4.60 12.63 12.99
C HIS A 84 -5.55 11.60 12.37
N ARG A 85 -5.06 10.82 11.40
CA ARG A 85 -5.85 9.86 10.60
C ARG A 85 -5.67 8.40 11.01
N ALA A 86 -4.54 8.09 11.62
CA ALA A 86 -4.24 6.76 12.11
C ALA A 86 -3.85 6.81 13.59
N GLN A 87 -3.70 5.65 14.20
CA GLN A 87 -3.22 5.48 15.55
C GLN A 87 -2.33 4.24 15.63
N LEU A 88 -1.34 4.28 16.51
CA LEU A 88 -0.56 3.11 16.92
C LEU A 88 -1.16 2.54 18.20
N VAL A 89 -1.55 1.28 18.17
CA VAL A 89 -1.93 0.53 19.37
C VAL A 89 -0.73 -0.30 19.80
N LEU A 90 -0.14 0.08 20.94
CA LEU A 90 1.01 -0.61 21.52
C LEU A 90 0.55 -1.76 22.42
N PHE A 91 1.26 -2.88 22.36
CA PHE A 91 1.04 -4.02 23.23
C PHE A 91 2.37 -4.65 23.67
N PRO A 92 2.41 -5.32 24.84
CA PRO A 92 3.64 -5.89 25.36
C PRO A 92 4.14 -7.03 24.47
N LYS A 93 5.45 -7.07 24.22
CA LYS A 93 6.11 -8.25 23.65
C LYS A 93 6.14 -9.33 24.74
N GLY A 94 5.57 -10.50 24.47
CA GLY A 94 5.50 -11.61 25.43
C GLY A 94 6.89 -12.05 25.91
N ALA A 95 7.00 -12.34 27.21
CA ALA A 95 8.25 -12.72 27.89
C ALA A 95 8.88 -14.02 27.35
N ASP A 96 8.10 -14.86 26.66
CA ASP A 96 8.53 -16.17 26.15
C ASP A 96 8.90 -16.15 24.65
N THR A 97 9.02 -14.97 24.03
CA THR A 97 9.61 -14.91 22.69
C THR A 97 11.11 -15.12 22.84
N PRO A 98 11.69 -16.23 22.33
CA PRO A 98 13.12 -16.44 22.43
C PRO A 98 13.81 -15.22 21.86
N ASP A 99 14.71 -14.64 22.66
CA ASP A 99 15.54 -13.53 22.24
C ASP A 99 16.38 -14.06 21.07
N SER A 100 15.92 -13.80 19.85
CA SER A 100 16.68 -14.06 18.64
C SER A 100 17.78 -13.02 18.63
N HIS A 101 18.81 -13.28 19.43
CA HIS A 101 20.11 -12.65 19.37
C HIS A 101 20.74 -12.99 18.02
N GLN A 102 20.20 -12.47 16.90
CA GLN A 102 20.78 -12.30 15.56
C GLN A 102 19.70 -11.74 14.62
N HIS A 103 19.24 -10.51 14.83
CA HIS A 103 18.63 -9.77 13.74
C HIS A 103 19.41 -8.47 13.54
N SER A 104 20.21 -8.45 12.49
CA SER A 104 20.67 -7.20 11.87
C SER A 104 19.47 -6.27 11.75
N GLN A 105 19.60 -5.03 12.24
CA GLN A 105 18.58 -3.98 12.16
C GLN A 105 17.73 -4.13 10.90
N ARG A 106 16.44 -4.44 11.06
CA ARG A 106 15.55 -4.61 9.93
C ARG A 106 15.32 -3.25 9.28
N LYS A 107 15.80 -3.11 8.04
CA LYS A 107 15.47 -1.99 7.16
C LYS A 107 14.43 -2.47 6.14
N GLY A 108 13.42 -1.66 5.93
CA GLY A 108 12.31 -1.90 5.05
C GLY A 108 11.01 -2.25 5.77
N GLY A 109 9.90 -1.75 5.22
CA GLY A 109 8.52 -1.98 5.60
C GLY A 109 7.58 -1.44 4.50
N PHE A 110 6.29 -1.77 4.55
CA PHE A 110 5.30 -1.23 3.60
C PHE A 110 5.60 -1.56 2.12
N GLY A 111 6.11 -2.75 1.84
CA GLY A 111 6.39 -3.22 0.48
C GLY A 111 7.77 -2.84 -0.09
N SER A 112 8.69 -2.32 0.73
CA SER A 112 10.05 -1.95 0.29
C SER A 112 11.01 -3.13 0.10
N THR A 113 10.64 -4.34 0.54
CA THR A 113 11.42 -5.57 0.39
C THR A 113 10.67 -6.56 -0.49
N GLY A 114 11.09 -6.66 -1.76
CA GLY A 114 10.64 -7.68 -2.72
C GLY A 114 9.98 -7.11 -3.97
N ASP A 115 10.20 -7.77 -5.11
CA ASP A 115 9.34 -7.58 -6.29
C ASP A 115 7.93 -8.08 -5.94
N PRO A 116 6.86 -7.34 -6.30
CA PRO A 116 5.50 -7.76 -5.98
C PRO A 116 5.18 -9.08 -6.68
N GLN A 117 5.15 -10.18 -5.90
CA GLN A 117 4.82 -11.52 -6.39
C GLN A 117 3.31 -11.76 -6.55
N ILE A 118 2.48 -10.77 -6.22
CA ILE A 118 1.02 -10.86 -6.38
C ILE A 118 0.65 -10.41 -7.81
N LEU A 119 0.52 -11.39 -8.70
CA LEU A 119 0.06 -11.20 -10.08
C LEU A 119 -1.46 -11.16 -10.09
N TRP A 120 -2.04 -9.96 -10.14
CA TRP A 120 -3.48 -9.79 -10.30
C TRP A 120 -3.90 -10.08 -11.74
N VAL A 121 -4.92 -10.94 -11.93
CA VAL A 121 -5.56 -11.13 -13.22
C VAL A 121 -6.34 -9.85 -13.55
N GLN A 122 -5.96 -9.15 -14.62
CA GLN A 122 -6.82 -8.11 -15.17
C GLN A 122 -8.04 -8.80 -15.81
N PRO A 123 -9.28 -8.54 -15.35
CA PRO A 123 -10.44 -8.94 -16.11
C PRO A 123 -10.36 -8.23 -17.46
N ILE A 124 -10.45 -9.00 -18.54
CA ILE A 124 -10.56 -8.46 -19.89
C ILE A 124 -11.89 -7.68 -19.93
N SER A 125 -11.81 -6.38 -19.67
CA SER A 125 -12.96 -5.49 -19.85
C SER A 125 -13.37 -5.50 -21.33
N GLN A 126 -14.56 -4.98 -21.66
CA GLN A 126 -14.96 -4.81 -23.07
C GLN A 126 -13.91 -4.03 -23.90
N LYS A 127 -13.07 -3.21 -23.26
CA LYS A 127 -11.84 -2.69 -23.85
C LYS A 127 -10.73 -3.74 -23.79
N ARG A 128 -10.80 -4.71 -24.70
CA ARG A 128 -9.71 -5.66 -24.97
C ARG A 128 -8.46 -4.87 -25.40
N PRO A 129 -7.23 -5.23 -24.98
CA PRO A 129 -6.02 -4.60 -25.49
C PRO A 129 -5.80 -5.05 -26.94
N LEU A 130 -6.55 -4.44 -27.86
CA LEU A 130 -6.48 -4.67 -29.29
C LEU A 130 -5.39 -3.78 -29.88
N CYS A 131 -4.39 -4.38 -30.49
CA CYS A 131 -3.45 -3.69 -31.36
C CYS A 131 -3.92 -3.78 -32.80
N GLN A 132 -3.87 -2.65 -33.49
CA GLN A 132 -4.03 -2.60 -34.94
C GLN A 132 -2.65 -2.64 -35.59
N CYS A 133 -2.37 -3.72 -36.31
CA CYS A 133 -1.16 -3.85 -37.11
C CYS A 133 -1.52 -3.62 -38.57
N THR A 134 -0.84 -2.67 -39.21
CA THR A 134 -1.00 -2.42 -40.64
C THR A 134 0.13 -3.09 -41.39
N LEU A 135 -0.20 -4.08 -42.22
CA LEU A 135 0.72 -4.71 -43.16
C LEU A 135 0.63 -3.99 -44.51
N ILE A 136 1.77 -3.54 -45.03
CA ILE A 136 1.86 -2.85 -46.31
C ILE A 136 2.76 -3.66 -47.25
N HIS A 137 2.26 -3.97 -48.45
CA HIS A 137 3.04 -4.59 -49.51
C HIS A 137 2.82 -3.83 -50.83
N GLY A 138 3.80 -3.01 -51.22
CA GLY A 138 3.67 -2.12 -52.38
C GLY A 138 2.53 -1.11 -52.18
N LYS A 139 1.52 -1.13 -53.07
CA LYS A 139 0.32 -0.28 -52.96
C LYS A 139 -0.82 -0.93 -52.17
N GLN A 140 -0.63 -2.16 -51.69
CA GLN A 140 -1.65 -2.89 -50.94
C GLN A 140 -1.43 -2.71 -49.44
N GLN A 141 -2.53 -2.54 -48.71
CA GLN A 141 -2.54 -2.40 -47.26
C GLN A 141 -3.61 -3.30 -46.68
N ILE A 142 -3.27 -4.01 -45.60
CA ILE A 142 -4.20 -4.79 -44.78
C ILE A 142 -4.05 -4.35 -43.33
N VAL A 143 -5.17 -4.13 -42.65
CA VAL A 143 -5.20 -3.85 -41.22
C VAL A 143 -5.63 -5.12 -40.49
N LEU A 144 -4.75 -5.64 -39.64
CA LEU A 144 -5.04 -6.73 -38.72
C LEU A 144 -5.36 -6.15 -37.35
N SER A 145 -6.39 -6.65 -36.69
CA SER A 145 -6.67 -6.36 -35.29
C SER A 145 -6.46 -7.62 -34.47
N GLY A 146 -5.56 -7.56 -33.50
CA GLY A 146 -5.21 -8.70 -32.64
C GLY A 146 -5.08 -8.27 -31.18
N ILE A 147 -5.23 -9.20 -30.25
CA ILE A 147 -4.98 -8.94 -28.83
C ILE A 147 -3.45 -8.87 -28.62
N ILE A 148 -2.98 -7.90 -27.84
CA ILE A 148 -1.57 -7.81 -27.47
C ILE A 148 -1.28 -8.92 -26.46
N ASP A 149 -0.46 -9.87 -26.88
CA ASP A 149 0.21 -10.79 -25.97
C ASP A 149 1.36 -10.03 -25.30
N THR A 150 1.28 -9.81 -24.00
CA THR A 150 2.32 -9.15 -23.21
C THR A 150 3.42 -10.11 -22.76
N GLY A 151 3.38 -11.39 -23.18
CA GLY A 151 4.34 -12.41 -22.77
C GLY A 151 4.19 -12.82 -21.31
N ALA A 152 3.08 -12.46 -20.67
CA ALA A 152 2.69 -13.05 -19.39
C ALA A 152 2.08 -14.43 -19.65
N ASP A 153 2.37 -15.42 -18.82
CA ASP A 153 1.72 -16.74 -18.81
C ASP A 153 0.24 -16.61 -18.36
N VAL A 154 -0.57 -15.88 -19.13
CA VAL A 154 -2.00 -15.72 -18.86
C VAL A 154 -2.79 -16.72 -19.70
N THR A 155 -3.32 -17.73 -19.01
CA THR A 155 -4.34 -18.62 -19.57
C THR A 155 -5.59 -17.80 -19.90
N VAL A 156 -5.90 -17.68 -21.19
CA VAL A 156 -7.18 -17.12 -21.65
C VAL A 156 -8.21 -18.25 -21.64
N ILE A 157 -9.19 -18.17 -20.74
CA ILE A 157 -10.38 -19.04 -20.78
C ILE A 157 -11.50 -18.27 -21.48
N SER A 158 -11.95 -18.77 -22.63
CA SER A 158 -13.10 -18.25 -23.38
C SER A 158 -14.36 -19.05 -23.10
#